data_AF-A0A915KVF2-F1
#
_entry.id   AF-A0A915KVF2-F1
#
_cell.length_a   1.000
_cell.length_b   1.000
_cell.length_c   1.000
_cell.angle_alpha   90.00
_cell.angle_beta   90.00
_cell.angle_gamma   90.00
#
_symmetry.space_group_name_H-M   'P 1'
#
loop_
_entity.id
_entity.type
_entity.pdbx_description
1 polymer ?
#
loop_
_entity_poly.entity_id
_entity_poly.type
_entity_poly.pdbx_seq_one_letter_code
_entity_poly.pdbx_strand_id
1 'polypeptide(L)'
;MLAQSQLFEGNVDAAMKTALHLIEFDDILDPLEIYSILALTSCANRQFSVCSRAFIKLESMENLAEEERAAYEKLALNIFTKYGAKDTKTSNKTECASCESMIPDFSQMCPNCETKFPTCVASGRPLMAYQFWLCPICKHRAYESEIVTHKFCPMCHAAI
;
A
#
# COMPACT_ATOMS: atom_id res chain seq x y z
N MET A 1 -9.99 -8.60 3.38
CA MET A 1 -9.05 -7.51 3.72
C MET A 1 -9.36 -6.29 2.83
N LEU A 2 -9.25 -5.05 3.32
CA LEU A 2 -9.64 -3.83 2.55
C LEU A 2 -8.98 -3.76 1.16
N ALA A 3 -7.69 -4.09 1.06
CA ALA A 3 -6.96 -4.11 -0.22
C ALA A 3 -7.58 -5.07 -1.24
N GLN A 4 -8.05 -6.25 -0.80
CA GLN A 4 -8.71 -7.22 -1.67
C GLN A 4 -10.07 -6.70 -2.14
N SER A 5 -10.87 -6.12 -1.24
CA SER A 5 -12.16 -5.52 -1.61
C SER A 5 -12.00 -4.41 -2.66
N GLN A 6 -11.04 -3.50 -2.44
CA GLN A 6 -10.70 -2.44 -3.40
C GLN A 6 -10.25 -3.02 -4.75
N LEU A 7 -9.47 -4.10 -4.74
CA LEU A 7 -9.02 -4.76 -5.97
C LEU A 7 -10.20 -5.39 -6.72
N PHE A 8 -11.12 -6.08 -6.03
CA PHE A 8 -12.32 -6.68 -6.64
C PHE A 8 -13.30 -5.64 -7.18
N GLU A 9 -13.37 -4.46 -6.55
CA GLU A 9 -14.14 -3.32 -7.05
C GLU A 9 -13.48 -2.60 -8.24
N GLY A 10 -12.28 -3.03 -8.65
CA GLY A 10 -11.51 -2.42 -9.75
C GLY A 10 -10.70 -1.17 -9.36
N ASN A 11 -10.72 -0.79 -8.07
CA ASN A 11 -9.98 0.34 -7.53
C ASN A 11 -8.50 -0.02 -7.29
N VAL A 12 -7.76 -0.37 -8.35
CA VAL A 12 -6.37 -0.87 -8.28
C VAL A 12 -5.40 0.10 -7.60
N ASP A 13 -5.61 1.39 -7.75
CA ASP A 13 -4.77 2.43 -7.14
C ASP A 13 -4.92 2.48 -5.62
N ALA A 14 -6.17 2.42 -5.15
CA ALA A 14 -6.48 2.35 -3.72
C ALA A 14 -6.00 1.03 -3.13
N ALA A 15 -6.23 -0.09 -3.83
CA ALA A 15 -5.78 -1.40 -3.41
C ALA A 15 -4.26 -1.46 -3.20
N MET A 16 -3.48 -0.89 -4.13
CA MET A 16 -2.03 -0.81 -4.01
C MET A 16 -1.59 0.06 -2.83
N LYS A 17 -2.22 1.22 -2.62
CA LYS A 17 -1.91 2.11 -1.47
C LYS A 17 -2.18 1.40 -0.14
N THR A 18 -3.30 0.71 -0.03
CA THR A 18 -3.62 -0.11 1.15
C THR A 18 -2.61 -1.24 1.31
N ALA A 19 -2.23 -1.94 0.23
CA ALA A 19 -1.26 -3.03 0.27
C ALA A 19 0.15 -2.57 0.71
N LEU A 20 0.56 -1.34 0.36
CA LEU A 20 1.81 -0.76 0.87
C LEU A 20 1.80 -0.61 2.39
N HIS A 21 0.65 -0.24 2.96
CA HIS A 21 0.53 -0.11 4.42
C HIS A 21 0.51 -1.46 5.14
N LEU A 22 0.04 -2.53 4.50
CA LEU A 22 0.04 -3.87 5.10
C LEU A 22 1.45 -4.37 5.47
N ILE A 23 2.50 -3.81 4.85
CA ILE A 23 3.90 -4.14 5.17
C ILE A 23 4.23 -3.83 6.64
N GLU A 24 3.56 -2.86 7.25
CA GLU A 24 3.78 -2.52 8.67
C GLU A 24 3.12 -3.51 9.65
N PHE A 25 2.42 -4.53 9.13
CA PHE A 25 1.73 -5.55 9.91
C PHE A 25 2.27 -6.97 9.63
N ASP A 26 3.53 -7.07 9.23
CA ASP A 26 4.20 -8.35 8.95
C ASP A 26 4.45 -9.21 10.21
N ASP A 27 4.21 -8.64 11.39
CA ASP A 27 4.21 -9.31 12.69
C ASP A 27 2.88 -10.01 13.00
N ILE A 28 1.79 -9.60 12.35
CA ILE A 28 0.42 -10.13 12.55
C ILE A 28 -0.07 -10.93 11.35
N LEU A 29 0.27 -10.48 10.14
CA LEU A 29 -0.13 -11.10 8.87
C LEU A 29 1.04 -11.84 8.25
N ASP A 30 0.75 -12.90 7.48
CA ASP A 30 1.79 -13.64 6.77
C ASP A 30 2.48 -12.71 5.74
N PRO A 31 3.82 -12.49 5.86
CA PRO A 31 4.56 -11.71 4.90
C PRO A 31 4.36 -12.19 3.45
N LEU A 32 4.21 -13.50 3.24
CA LEU A 32 3.95 -14.06 1.91
C LEU A 32 2.69 -13.49 1.29
N GLU A 33 1.59 -13.44 2.06
CA GLU A 33 0.32 -12.90 1.60
C GLU A 33 0.41 -11.39 1.36
N ILE A 34 1.08 -10.64 2.25
CA ILE A 34 1.28 -9.19 2.12
C ILE A 34 2.03 -8.85 0.83
N TYR A 35 3.17 -9.49 0.58
CA TYR A 35 3.98 -9.18 -0.60
C TYR A 35 3.35 -9.73 -1.88
N SER A 36 2.56 -10.82 -1.80
CA SER A 36 1.79 -11.34 -2.94
C SER A 36 0.69 -10.36 -3.37
N ILE A 37 -0.10 -9.82 -2.44
CA ILE A 37 -1.14 -8.83 -2.78
C ILE A 37 -0.52 -7.50 -3.24
N LEU A 38 0.63 -7.11 -2.67
CA LEU A 38 1.36 -5.93 -3.11
C LEU A 38 1.89 -6.08 -4.54
N ALA A 39 2.49 -7.23 -4.88
CA ALA A 39 2.95 -7.52 -6.24
C ALA A 39 1.79 -7.48 -7.24
N LEU A 40 0.66 -8.11 -6.91
CA LEU A 40 -0.53 -8.14 -7.75
C LEU A 40 -1.11 -6.74 -7.99
N THR A 41 -1.35 -5.98 -6.93
CA THR A 41 -1.97 -4.65 -7.00
C THR A 41 -1.06 -3.63 -7.67
N SER A 42 0.25 -3.65 -7.40
CA SER A 42 1.22 -2.76 -8.04
C SER A 42 1.42 -3.09 -9.52
N CYS A 43 1.42 -4.38 -9.90
CA CYS A 43 1.41 -4.79 -11.30
C CYS A 43 0.15 -4.31 -12.03
N ALA A 44 -1.03 -4.48 -11.42
CA ALA A 44 -2.29 -4.00 -11.98
C ALA A 44 -2.33 -2.46 -12.11
N ASN A 45 -1.76 -1.74 -11.15
CA ASN A 45 -1.66 -0.28 -11.17
C ASN A 45 -0.49 0.24 -12.04
N ARG A 46 0.29 -0.65 -12.66
CA ARG A 46 1.48 -0.34 -13.49
C ARG A 46 2.59 0.44 -12.77
N GLN A 47 2.68 0.25 -11.45
CA GLN A 47 3.79 0.72 -10.61
C GLN A 47 4.81 -0.42 -10.48
N PHE A 48 5.60 -0.60 -11.53
CA PHE A 48 6.55 -1.70 -11.68
C PHE A 48 7.75 -1.61 -10.74
N SER A 49 8.12 -0.40 -10.27
CA SER A 49 9.16 -0.21 -9.25
C SER A 49 8.75 -0.82 -7.91
N VAL A 50 7.50 -0.60 -7.49
CA VAL A 50 6.91 -1.21 -6.28
C VAL A 50 6.75 -2.72 -6.47
N CYS A 51 6.25 -3.14 -7.64
CA CYS A 51 6.09 -4.55 -7.99
C CYS A 51 7.42 -5.31 -7.91
N SER A 52 8.49 -4.76 -8.48
CA SER A 52 9.82 -5.36 -8.46
C SER A 52 10.34 -5.54 -7.03
N ARG A 53 10.16 -4.53 -6.17
CA ARG A 53 10.53 -4.64 -4.75
C ARG A 53 9.75 -5.72 -4.01
N ALA A 54 8.46 -5.89 -4.35
CA ALA A 54 7.65 -6.96 -3.78
C ALA A 54 8.16 -8.34 -4.20
N PHE A 55 8.47 -8.54 -5.49
CA PHE A 55 9.05 -9.79 -6.00
C PHE A 55 10.41 -10.12 -5.37
N ILE A 56 11.32 -9.14 -5.26
CA ILE A 56 12.61 -9.32 -4.58
C ILE A 56 12.41 -9.83 -3.13
N LYS A 57 11.37 -9.33 -2.46
CA LYS A 57 11.06 -9.75 -1.09
C LYS A 57 10.45 -11.16 -1.05
N LEU A 58 9.59 -11.51 -2.00
CA LEU A 58 9.05 -12.88 -2.15
C LEU A 58 10.16 -13.89 -2.47
N GLU A 59 11.12 -13.54 -3.31
CA GLU A 59 12.23 -14.41 -3.71
C GLU A 59 13.26 -14.61 -2.57
N SER A 60 13.34 -13.67 -1.62
CA SER A 60 14.25 -13.76 -0.46
C SER A 60 13.64 -14.42 0.77
N MET A 61 12.40 -14.92 0.69
CA MET A 61 11.75 -15.64 1.78
C MET A 61 12.32 -17.06 1.93
N GLU A 62 12.81 -17.38 3.14
CA GLU A 62 13.40 -18.69 3.47
C GLU A 62 12.37 -19.76 3.82
N ASN A 63 11.13 -19.37 4.10
CA ASN A 63 10.02 -20.25 4.46
C ASN A 63 9.32 -20.89 3.25
N LEU A 64 9.76 -20.59 2.03
CA LEU A 64 9.20 -21.13 0.79
C LEU A 64 9.97 -22.35 0.29
N ALA A 65 9.25 -23.30 -0.30
CA ALA A 65 9.89 -24.40 -1.04
C ALA A 65 10.67 -23.82 -2.24
N GLU A 66 11.77 -24.48 -2.64
CA GLU A 66 12.56 -24.02 -3.79
C GLU A 66 11.72 -23.91 -5.07
N GLU A 67 10.74 -24.81 -5.25
CA GLU A 67 9.81 -24.81 -6.39
C GLU A 67 8.93 -23.55 -6.43
N GLU A 68 8.42 -23.11 -5.28
CA GLU A 68 7.59 -21.91 -5.17
C GLU A 68 8.43 -20.64 -5.40
N ARG A 69 9.64 -20.59 -4.83
CA ARG A 69 10.58 -19.49 -5.06
C ARG A 69 10.93 -19.36 -6.55
N ALA A 70 11.21 -20.49 -7.22
CA ALA A 70 11.47 -20.51 -8.66
C ALA A 70 10.25 -20.08 -9.49
N ALA A 71 9.02 -20.36 -9.01
CA ALA A 71 7.80 -19.90 -9.66
C ALA A 71 7.66 -18.37 -9.59
N TYR A 72 7.97 -17.75 -8.44
CA TYR A 72 7.99 -16.28 -8.29
C TYR A 72 9.05 -15.63 -9.17
N GLU A 73 10.27 -16.18 -9.21
CA GLU A 73 11.36 -15.69 -10.07
C GLU A 73 10.94 -15.73 -11.55
N LYS A 74 10.38 -16.86 -11.99
CA LYS A 74 9.87 -17.00 -13.36
C LYS A 74 8.76 -16.01 -13.67
N LEU A 75 7.85 -15.77 -12.73
CA LEU A 75 6.77 -14.79 -12.89
C LEU A 75 7.33 -13.37 -13.01
N ALA A 76 8.28 -12.99 -12.16
CA ALA A 76 8.95 -11.70 -12.20
C ALA A 76 9.64 -11.48 -13.56
N LEU A 77 10.41 -12.46 -14.04
CA LEU A 77 11.06 -12.42 -15.36
C LEU A 77 10.04 -12.18 -16.48
N ASN A 78 8.95 -12.96 -16.51
CA ASN A 78 7.90 -12.80 -17.53
C ASN A 78 7.28 -11.39 -17.55
N ILE A 79 7.08 -10.79 -16.37
CA ILE A 79 6.53 -9.44 -16.26
C ILE A 79 7.55 -8.40 -16.73
N PHE A 80 8.78 -8.45 -16.20
CA PHE A 80 9.77 -7.38 -16.43
C PHE A 80 10.47 -7.47 -17.78
N THR A 81 10.52 -8.64 -18.43
CA THR A 81 10.92 -8.74 -19.84
C THR A 81 9.94 -8.02 -20.77
N LYS A 82 8.64 -7.97 -20.41
CA LYS A 82 7.60 -7.34 -21.24
C LYS A 82 7.42 -5.85 -20.95
N TYR A 83 7.44 -5.44 -19.70
CA TYR A 83 7.06 -4.08 -19.29
C TYR A 83 8.21 -3.22 -18.75
N GLY A 84 9.40 -3.80 -18.52
CA GLY A 84 10.53 -3.14 -17.86
C GLY A 84 10.24 -2.79 -16.39
N ALA A 85 11.27 -2.71 -15.54
CA ALA A 85 11.12 -2.34 -14.13
C ALA A 85 10.95 -0.82 -13.90
N LYS A 86 10.45 -0.10 -14.91
CA LYS A 86 10.18 1.35 -14.83
C LYS A 86 8.67 1.57 -14.79
N ASP A 87 8.24 2.47 -13.92
CA ASP A 87 6.83 2.83 -13.80
C ASP A 87 6.34 3.41 -15.13
N THR A 88 5.23 2.86 -15.65
CA THR A 88 4.61 3.36 -16.89
C THR A 88 3.44 4.29 -16.60
N LYS A 89 2.87 4.23 -15.40
CA LYS A 89 1.89 5.20 -14.92
C LYS A 89 2.63 6.30 -14.16
N THR A 90 2.55 7.53 -14.67
CA THR A 90 2.94 8.72 -13.89
C THR A 90 2.14 8.70 -12.59
N SER A 91 2.83 8.50 -11.46
CA SER A 91 2.22 8.54 -10.15
C SER A 91 1.65 9.94 -9.92
N ASN A 92 0.45 10.01 -9.35
CA ASN A 92 -0.05 11.27 -8.81
C ASN A 92 0.95 11.78 -7.78
N LYS A 93 1.25 13.07 -7.84
CA LYS A 93 2.15 13.73 -6.90
C LYS A 93 1.36 14.67 -6.01
N THR A 94 1.85 14.85 -4.80
CA THR A 94 1.29 15.74 -3.80
C THR A 94 2.43 16.38 -3.00
N GLU A 95 2.12 17.48 -2.33
CA GLU A 95 3.09 18.22 -1.53
C GLU A 95 3.23 17.56 -0.16
N CYS A 96 4.47 17.37 0.29
CA CYS A 96 4.74 16.94 1.64
C CYS A 96 4.24 17.98 2.65
N ALA A 97 3.39 17.57 3.60
CA ALA A 97 2.85 18.44 4.65
C ALA A 97 3.90 19.05 5.62
N SER A 98 5.17 18.65 5.53
CA SER A 98 6.24 19.19 6.39
C SER A 98 7.27 20.03 5.66
N CYS A 99 7.59 19.72 4.39
CA CYS A 99 8.68 20.39 3.67
C CYS A 99 8.31 20.79 2.23
N GLU A 100 7.03 20.62 1.85
CA GLU A 100 6.46 21.06 0.57
C GLU A 100 7.08 20.41 -0.68
N SER A 101 7.93 19.39 -0.49
CA SER A 101 8.51 18.64 -1.61
C SER A 101 7.43 17.82 -2.34
N MET A 102 7.52 17.76 -3.66
CA MET A 102 6.61 16.96 -4.49
C MET A 102 6.96 15.48 -4.41
N ILE A 103 6.07 14.69 -3.82
CA ILE A 103 6.24 13.26 -3.56
C ILE A 103 5.08 12.46 -4.15
N PRO A 104 5.26 11.16 -4.45
CA PRO A 104 4.13 10.29 -4.81
C PRO A 104 3.04 10.27 -3.74
N ASP A 105 1.79 10.26 -4.14
CA ASP A 105 0.62 10.25 -3.23
C ASP A 105 0.41 8.93 -2.46
N PHE A 106 1.23 7.92 -2.77
CA PHE A 106 1.31 6.65 -2.05
C PHE A 106 2.53 6.55 -1.14
N SER A 107 3.37 7.60 -1.05
CA SER A 107 4.51 7.61 -0.15
C SER A 107 4.05 7.53 1.30
N GLN A 108 4.58 6.56 2.05
CA GLN A 108 4.37 6.45 3.50
C GLN A 108 5.36 7.30 4.31
N MET A 109 6.44 7.74 3.66
CA MET A 109 7.47 8.60 4.23
C MET A 109 8.02 9.53 3.16
N CYS A 110 8.27 10.78 3.53
CA CYS A 110 8.88 11.76 2.63
C CYS A 110 10.36 11.40 2.39
N PRO A 111 10.83 11.26 1.14
CA PRO A 111 12.24 10.99 0.85
C PRO A 111 13.16 12.19 1.10
N ASN A 112 12.63 13.40 1.30
CA ASN A 112 13.42 14.61 1.49
C ASN A 112 13.61 14.99 2.97
N CYS A 113 12.55 14.87 3.79
CA CYS A 113 12.56 15.27 5.19
C CYS A 113 12.22 14.13 6.16
N GLU A 114 12.06 12.90 5.66
CA GLU A 114 11.79 11.69 6.44
C GLU A 114 10.50 11.72 7.27
N THR A 115 9.63 12.71 7.03
CA THR A 115 8.31 12.78 7.67
C THR A 115 7.47 11.57 7.29
N LYS A 116 7.02 10.80 8.28
CA LYS A 116 6.09 9.68 8.09
C LYS A 116 4.65 10.17 8.01
N PHE A 117 3.88 9.59 7.10
CA PHE A 117 2.48 9.92 6.91
C PHE A 117 1.60 8.84 7.54
N PRO A 118 0.73 9.18 8.50
CA PRO A 118 -0.25 8.22 9.03
C PRO A 118 -1.17 7.70 7.94
N THR A 119 -1.69 6.49 8.08
CA THR A 119 -2.65 5.95 7.09
C THR A 119 -4.09 6.24 7.50
N CYS A 120 -4.93 6.56 6.51
CA CYS A 120 -6.38 6.63 6.67
C CYS A 120 -6.96 5.23 6.85
N VAL A 121 -7.55 4.91 8.00
CA VAL A 121 -8.13 3.57 8.24
C VAL A 121 -9.36 3.27 7.39
N ALA A 122 -10.00 4.28 6.80
CA ALA A 122 -11.15 4.08 5.92
C ALA A 122 -10.74 3.71 4.48
N SER A 123 -9.66 4.30 3.95
CA SER A 123 -9.25 4.12 2.54
C SER A 123 -7.89 3.47 2.34
N GLY A 124 -7.07 3.33 3.37
CA GLY A 124 -5.70 2.83 3.29
C GLY A 124 -4.71 3.81 2.65
N ARG A 125 -5.11 5.07 2.40
CA ARG A 125 -4.26 6.10 1.79
C ARG A 125 -3.42 6.84 2.84
N PRO A 126 -2.17 7.23 2.53
CA PRO A 126 -1.41 8.13 3.38
C PRO A 126 -2.14 9.46 3.61
N LEU A 127 -2.23 9.90 4.85
CA LEU A 127 -2.83 11.17 5.26
C LEU A 127 -1.77 12.27 5.15
N MET A 128 -1.89 13.05 4.09
CA MET A 128 -1.07 14.26 3.89
C MET A 128 -1.86 15.56 4.18
N ALA A 129 -3.12 15.45 4.61
CA ALA A 129 -3.92 16.59 5.02
C ALA A 129 -3.63 16.97 6.47
N TYR A 130 -3.69 18.28 6.76
CA TYR A 130 -3.59 18.80 8.13
C TYR A 130 -4.82 18.48 8.99
N GLN A 131 -5.98 18.34 8.35
CA GLN A 131 -7.24 17.99 9.01
C GLN A 131 -7.54 16.52 8.78
N PHE A 132 -7.80 15.81 9.87
CA PHE A 132 -8.16 14.40 9.87
C PHE A 132 -9.01 14.09 11.10
N TRP A 133 -9.89 13.11 10.94
CA TRP A 133 -10.62 12.53 12.06
C TRP A 133 -9.68 11.61 12.86
N LEU A 134 -9.80 11.64 14.18
CA LEU A 134 -9.06 10.78 15.11
C LEU A 134 -10.06 9.94 15.91
N CYS A 135 -9.94 8.62 15.85
CA CYS A 135 -10.76 7.73 16.66
C CYS A 135 -10.53 8.00 18.15
N PRO A 136 -11.57 8.24 18.97
CA PRO A 136 -11.41 8.51 20.39
C PRO A 136 -10.87 7.29 21.16
N ILE A 137 -11.09 6.07 20.65
CA ILE A 137 -10.69 4.81 21.28
C ILE A 137 -9.29 4.39 20.82
N CYS A 138 -9.11 4.03 19.55
CA CYS A 138 -7.85 3.44 19.07
C CYS A 138 -6.83 4.46 18.54
N LYS A 139 -7.16 5.77 18.54
CA LYS A 139 -6.30 6.86 18.06
C LYS A 139 -5.81 6.72 16.61
N HIS A 140 -6.44 5.85 15.82
CA HIS A 140 -6.20 5.79 14.38
C HIS A 140 -6.92 6.92 13.67
N ARG A 141 -6.41 7.28 12.48
CA ARG A 141 -6.82 8.47 11.75
C ARG A 141 -7.57 8.10 10.48
N ALA A 142 -8.48 8.98 10.05
CA ALA A 142 -9.13 8.86 8.75
C ALA A 142 -9.38 10.25 8.14
N TYR A 143 -9.54 10.32 6.82
CA TYR A 143 -10.04 11.53 6.18
C TYR A 143 -11.47 11.80 6.65
N GLU A 144 -11.77 13.05 7.03
CA GLU A 144 -13.11 13.43 7.49
C GLU A 144 -14.18 13.15 6.43
N SER A 145 -13.87 13.39 5.17
CA SER A 145 -14.78 13.12 4.04
C SER A 145 -15.09 11.63 3.84
N GLU A 146 -14.27 10.72 4.36
CA GLU A 146 -14.43 9.28 4.19
C GLU A 146 -15.02 8.61 5.44
N ILE A 147 -14.66 9.11 6.62
CA ILE A 147 -15.15 8.52 7.88
C ILE A 147 -16.64 8.77 8.09
N VAL A 148 -17.19 9.86 7.54
CA VAL A 148 -18.62 10.21 7.65
C VAL A 148 -19.56 9.17 7.02
N THR A 149 -19.04 8.32 6.12
CA THR A 149 -19.83 7.23 5.52
C THR A 149 -19.86 5.98 6.41
N HIS A 150 -19.10 5.97 7.51
CA HIS A 150 -18.98 4.85 8.43
C HIS A 150 -19.73 5.15 9.73
N LYS A 151 -20.42 4.14 10.26
CA LYS A 151 -21.06 4.19 11.59
C LYS A 151 -20.13 3.77 12.73
N PHE A 152 -19.09 3.01 12.39
CA PHE A 152 -18.12 2.44 13.31
C PHE A 152 -16.71 2.62 12.77
N CYS A 153 -15.73 2.80 13.66
CA CYS A 153 -14.33 2.90 13.30
C CYS A 153 -13.90 1.66 12.51
N PRO A 154 -13.35 1.81 11.28
CA PRO A 154 -12.92 0.66 10.47
C PRO A 154 -11.85 -0.22 11.11
N MET A 155 -11.13 0.30 12.11
CA MET A 155 -10.05 -0.41 12.78
C MET A 155 -10.49 -1.11 14.06
N CYS A 156 -11.17 -0.39 14.97
CA CYS A 156 -11.54 -0.92 16.29
C CYS A 156 -13.04 -1.19 16.49
N HIS A 157 -13.86 -0.89 15.48
CA HIS A 157 -15.31 -1.06 15.50
C HIS A 157 -16.07 -0.27 16.60
N ALA A 158 -15.42 0.66 17.30
CA ALA A 158 -16.10 1.60 18.19
C ALA A 158 -17.03 2.52 17.39
N ALA A 159 -18.18 2.91 17.98
CA ALA A 159 -19.09 3.86 17.36
C ALA A 159 -18.40 5.23 17.14
N ILE A 160 -18.70 5.86 16.00
CA ILE A 160 -18.17 7.17 15.59
C ILE A 160 -19.13 8.28 16.03
#